data_AF-A0A8T1WJQ5-F1
#
_entry.id   AF-A0A8T1WJQ5-F1
#
_cell.length_a   1.000
_cell.length_b   1.000
_cell.length_c   1.000
_cell.angle_alpha   90.00
_cell.angle_beta   90.00
_cell.angle_gamma   90.00
#
_symmetry.space_group_name_H-M   'P 1'
#
loop_
_entity.id
_entity.type
_entity.pdbx_description
1 polymer ?
#
loop_
_entity_poly.entity_id
_entity_poly.type
_entity_poly.pdbx_seq_one_letter_code
_entity_poly.pdbx_strand_id
1 'polypeptide(L)'
;MAYRDIAGTSRVYSDGEVYLRLLKLAPEKELAAFFQALRKIPDLKVVSENLQTVQYTIWYKLKMKPSDVSDRLGVTKLLETGAFMSDPRYIVYYGYTEVWLGKVKLQ
;
A
#
# COMPACT_ATOMS: atom_id res chain seq x y z
N MET A 1 -0.65 -18.74 -17.81
CA MET A 1 -0.81 -19.16 -16.40
C MET A 1 0.25 -18.44 -15.58
N ALA A 2 -0.12 -17.79 -14.48
CA ALA A 2 0.84 -17.09 -13.63
C ALA A 2 1.58 -18.09 -12.72
N TYR A 3 2.81 -17.78 -12.32
CA TYR A 3 3.66 -18.65 -11.49
C TYR A 3 2.96 -19.13 -10.20
N ARG A 4 2.13 -18.26 -9.59
CA ARG A 4 1.38 -18.55 -8.36
C ARG A 4 0.24 -19.55 -8.57
N ASP A 5 -0.32 -19.62 -9.77
CA ASP A 5 -1.41 -20.54 -10.11
C ASP A 5 -0.88 -21.97 -10.29
N ILE A 6 0.39 -22.10 -10.70
CA ILE A 6 1.04 -23.39 -10.97
C ILE A 6 1.71 -23.94 -9.70
N ALA A 7 2.31 -23.07 -8.88
CA ALA A 7 3.15 -23.48 -7.75
C ALA A 7 2.38 -23.77 -6.44
N GLY A 8 1.06 -23.59 -6.42
CA GLY A 8 0.27 -23.65 -5.19
C GLY A 8 0.49 -22.41 -4.33
N THR A 9 -0.51 -21.55 -4.27
CA THR A 9 -0.54 -20.38 -3.40
C THR A 9 -0.39 -20.79 -1.93
N SER A 10 0.81 -20.68 -1.35
CA SER A 10 0.99 -20.30 0.08
C SER A 10 2.40 -20.43 0.63
N ARG A 11 3.31 -21.25 0.08
CA ARG A 11 4.59 -21.53 0.77
C ARG A 11 5.87 -20.97 0.17
N VAL A 12 5.88 -20.56 -1.10
CA VAL A 12 7.16 -20.25 -1.78
C VAL A 12 7.40 -18.75 -1.97
N TYR A 13 6.36 -17.91 -2.07
CA TYR A 13 6.49 -16.44 -2.22
C TYR A 13 5.21 -15.70 -1.76
N SER A 14 5.13 -15.35 -0.47
CA SER A 14 4.02 -14.59 0.10
C SER A 14 4.00 -13.12 -0.36
N ASP A 15 2.83 -12.47 -0.32
CA ASP A 15 2.73 -11.03 -0.62
C ASP A 15 3.55 -10.17 0.36
N GLY A 16 3.72 -10.63 1.60
CA GLY A 16 4.63 -10.05 2.58
C GLY A 16 6.09 -10.04 2.11
N GLU A 17 6.59 -11.17 1.62
CA GLU A 17 7.97 -11.27 1.11
C GLU A 17 8.18 -10.48 -0.17
N VAL A 18 7.19 -10.47 -1.06
CA VAL A 18 7.23 -9.64 -2.27
C VAL A 18 7.34 -8.16 -1.88
N TYR A 19 6.47 -7.70 -0.99
CA TYR A 19 6.49 -6.32 -0.51
C TYR A 19 7.83 -5.95 0.14
N LEU A 20 8.35 -6.79 1.04
CA LEU A 20 9.64 -6.54 1.70
C LEU A 20 10.83 -6.54 0.74
N ARG A 21 10.78 -7.34 -0.33
CA ARG A 21 11.80 -7.30 -1.40
C ARG A 21 11.71 -6.02 -2.21
N LEU A 22 10.49 -5.60 -2.57
CA LEU A 22 10.27 -4.35 -3.30
C LEU A 22 10.74 -3.14 -2.50
N LEU A 23 10.53 -3.12 -1.18
CA LEU A 23 11.04 -2.06 -0.30
C LEU A 23 12.57 -1.92 -0.28
N LYS A 24 13.31 -2.96 -0.67
CA LYS A 24 14.77 -2.87 -0.83
C LYS A 24 15.18 -2.24 -2.17
N LEU A 25 14.26 -2.16 -3.12
CA LEU A 25 14.51 -1.72 -4.49
C LEU A 25 14.00 -0.31 -4.77
N ALA A 26 12.90 0.10 -4.14
CA ALA A 26 12.31 1.41 -4.36
C ALA A 26 11.76 2.01 -3.05
N PRO A 27 11.74 3.35 -2.93
CA PRO A 27 11.12 4.05 -1.81
C PRO A 27 9.62 3.72 -1.65
N GLU A 28 9.15 3.75 -0.41
CA GLU A 28 7.75 3.51 -0.03
C GLU A 28 6.75 4.30 -0.89
N LYS A 29 7.02 5.60 -1.12
CA LYS A 29 6.15 6.48 -1.91
C LYS A 29 5.98 6.03 -3.37
N GLU A 30 7.01 5.43 -3.95
CA GLU A 30 6.99 4.93 -5.34
C GLU A 30 6.25 3.59 -5.39
N LEU A 31 6.46 2.72 -4.41
CA LEU A 31 5.73 1.45 -4.31
C LEU A 31 4.24 1.64 -4.06
N ALA A 32 3.85 2.57 -3.18
CA ALA A 32 2.45 2.93 -2.94
C ALA A 32 1.78 3.41 -4.23
N ALA A 33 2.43 4.32 -4.98
CA ALA A 33 1.90 4.80 -6.25
C ALA A 33 1.84 3.68 -7.30
N PHE A 34 2.85 2.81 -7.34
CA PHE A 34 2.93 1.68 -8.24
C PHE A 34 1.80 0.67 -8.00
N PHE A 35 1.56 0.24 -6.75
CA PHE A 35 0.47 -0.67 -6.43
C PHE A 35 -0.89 -0.07 -6.78
N GLN A 36 -1.11 1.21 -6.46
CA GLN A 36 -2.34 1.90 -6.83
C GLN A 36 -2.54 1.99 -8.35
N ALA A 37 -1.47 2.11 -9.14
CA ALA A 37 -1.54 2.06 -10.60
C ALA A 37 -1.87 0.65 -11.12
N LEU A 38 -1.28 -0.39 -10.54
CA LEU A 38 -1.52 -1.79 -10.93
C LEU A 38 -2.98 -2.21 -10.75
N ARG A 39 -3.73 -1.60 -9.80
CA ARG A 39 -5.16 -1.85 -9.60
C ARG A 39 -6.02 -1.58 -10.84
N LYS A 40 -5.54 -0.73 -11.76
CA LYS A 40 -6.23 -0.38 -13.00
C LYS A 40 -6.08 -1.42 -14.09
N ILE A 41 -5.18 -2.39 -13.91
CA ILE A 41 -4.94 -3.48 -14.86
C ILE A 41 -5.71 -4.71 -14.33
N PRO A 42 -6.76 -5.18 -15.02
CA PRO A 42 -7.64 -6.25 -14.51
C PRO A 42 -6.88 -7.48 -14.00
N ASP A 43 -5.89 -7.95 -14.76
CA ASP A 43 -5.09 -9.13 -14.42
C ASP A 43 -4.19 -8.95 -13.20
N LEU A 44 -3.85 -7.70 -12.86
CA LEU A 44 -2.97 -7.36 -11.73
C LEU A 44 -3.73 -6.80 -10.53
N LYS A 45 -5.05 -6.60 -10.65
CA LYS A 45 -5.87 -6.01 -9.61
C LYS A 45 -5.74 -6.76 -8.28
N VAL A 46 -5.92 -8.08 -8.29
CA VAL A 46 -5.85 -8.91 -7.08
C VAL A 46 -4.46 -8.82 -6.43
N VAL A 47 -3.40 -8.92 -7.22
CA VAL A 47 -2.01 -8.83 -6.70
C VAL A 47 -1.76 -7.46 -6.06
N SER A 48 -2.21 -6.39 -6.72
CA SER A 48 -2.04 -5.04 -6.21
C SER A 48 -2.84 -4.76 -4.94
N GLU A 49 -4.07 -5.28 -4.82
CA GLU A 49 -4.89 -5.15 -3.62
C GLU A 49 -4.27 -5.91 -2.43
N ASN A 50 -3.69 -7.09 -2.68
CA ASN A 50 -2.97 -7.84 -1.67
C ASN A 50 -1.71 -7.11 -1.20
N LEU A 51 -0.89 -6.59 -2.12
CA LEU A 51 0.32 -5.82 -1.76
C LEU A 51 -0.04 -4.54 -1.00
N GLN A 52 -1.11 -3.86 -1.39
CA GLN A 52 -1.63 -2.68 -0.68
C GLN A 52 -2.11 -3.03 0.75
N THR A 53 -2.76 -4.18 0.91
CA THR A 53 -3.21 -4.70 2.21
C THR A 53 -2.03 -5.05 3.12
N VAL A 54 -0.98 -5.66 2.57
CA VAL A 54 0.27 -5.94 3.26
C VAL A 54 0.95 -4.65 3.70
N GLN A 55 1.04 -3.66 2.81
CA GLN A 55 1.59 -2.34 3.11
C GLN A 55 0.89 -1.69 4.32
N TYR A 56 -0.45 -1.67 4.32
CA TYR A 56 -1.23 -1.14 5.46
C TYR A 56 -1.03 -1.93 6.75
N THR A 57 -0.99 -3.25 6.65
CA THR A 57 -0.77 -4.13 7.80
C THR A 57 0.59 -3.87 8.44
N ILE A 58 1.62 -3.65 7.64
CA ILE A 58 2.97 -3.35 8.12
C ILE A 58 3.01 -1.96 8.77
N TRP A 59 2.46 -0.92 8.13
CA TRP A 59 2.39 0.42 8.73
C TRP A 59 1.67 0.41 10.09
N TYR A 60 0.53 -0.30 10.17
CA TYR A 60 -0.20 -0.44 11.43
C TYR A 60 0.61 -1.20 12.50
N LYS A 61 1.25 -2.32 12.15
CA LYS A 61 2.10 -3.09 13.09
C LYS A 61 3.30 -2.28 13.58
N LEU A 62 3.84 -1.40 12.74
CA LEU A 62 4.88 -0.44 13.10
C LEU A 62 4.35 0.76 13.90
N LYS A 63 3.06 0.76 14.28
CA LYS A 63 2.38 1.82 15.03
C LYS A 63 2.43 3.18 14.33
N MET A 64 2.52 3.19 13.00
CA MET A 64 2.52 4.42 12.24
C MET A 64 1.14 5.08 12.31
N LYS A 65 1.08 6.35 12.68
CA LYS A 65 -0.13 7.17 12.60
C LYS A 65 -0.33 7.65 11.16
N PRO A 66 -1.53 8.13 10.80
CA PRO A 66 -1.77 8.76 9.50
C PRO A 66 -0.73 9.84 9.16
N SER A 67 -0.31 10.66 10.13
CA SER A 67 0.73 11.69 9.94
C SER A 67 2.09 11.10 9.52
N ASP A 68 2.50 9.97 10.11
CA ASP A 68 3.77 9.33 9.75
C ASP A 68 3.73 8.80 8.31
N VAL A 69 2.55 8.32 7.88
CA VAL A 69 2.32 7.85 6.52
C VAL A 69 2.23 9.02 5.53
N SER A 70 1.57 10.13 5.88
CA SER A 70 1.52 11.30 5.00
C SER A 70 2.90 11.86 4.71
N ASP A 71 3.77 11.91 5.71
CA ASP A 71 5.15 12.36 5.55
C ASP A 71 5.97 11.37 4.72
N ARG A 72 5.84 10.07 5.00
CA ARG A 72 6.55 9.01 4.27
C ARG A 72 6.17 8.95 2.79
N LEU A 73 4.90 9.20 2.47
CA LEU A 73 4.41 9.24 1.08
C LEU A 73 4.62 10.62 0.42
N GLY A 74 5.04 11.63 1.18
CA GLY A 74 5.25 13.00 0.69
C GLY A 74 3.96 13.69 0.29
N VAL A 75 2.83 13.35 0.93
CA VAL A 75 1.51 13.89 0.64
C VAL A 75 1.21 15.18 1.41
N THR A 76 1.98 15.49 2.46
CA THR A 76 1.84 16.71 3.27
C THR A 76 1.83 17.97 2.40
N LYS A 77 2.75 18.08 1.43
CA LYS A 77 2.79 19.18 0.46
C LYS A 77 1.61 19.20 -0.51
N LEU A 78 1.06 18.03 -0.85
CA LEU A 78 -0.10 17.95 -1.75
C LEU A 78 -1.36 18.44 -1.05
N LEU A 79 -1.54 18.10 0.23
CA LEU A 79 -2.63 18.57 1.06
C LEU A 79 -2.68 20.10 1.15
N GLU A 80 -1.51 20.73 1.32
CA GLU A 80 -1.36 22.19 1.40
C GLU A 80 -1.76 22.91 0.10
N THR A 81 -1.58 22.28 -1.05
CA THR A 81 -1.83 22.88 -2.38
C THR A 81 -3.22 22.58 -2.93
N GLY A 82 -4.00 21.69 -2.32
CA GLY A 82 -5.35 21.32 -2.76
C GLY A 82 -5.42 20.42 -4.01
N ALA A 83 -4.29 20.11 -4.65
CA ALA A 83 -4.21 19.34 -5.91
C ALA A 83 -4.03 17.82 -5.70
N PHE A 84 -4.66 17.25 -4.67
CA PHE A 84 -4.30 15.91 -4.18
C PHE A 84 -5.30 14.79 -4.54
N MET A 85 -6.54 15.10 -4.91
CA MET A 85 -7.60 14.08 -5.01
C MET A 85 -7.33 12.97 -6.04
N SER A 86 -6.53 13.25 -7.07
CA SER A 86 -6.14 12.27 -8.10
C SER A 86 -4.74 11.69 -7.91
N ASP A 87 -3.94 12.19 -6.96
CA ASP A 87 -2.60 11.65 -6.74
C ASP A 87 -2.71 10.25 -6.13
N PRO A 88 -2.11 9.21 -6.74
CA PRO A 88 -2.21 7.85 -6.24
C PRO A 88 -1.70 7.70 -4.81
N ARG A 89 -0.74 8.52 -4.37
CA ARG A 89 -0.22 8.50 -3.00
C ARG A 89 -1.24 9.06 -2.01
N TYR A 90 -2.04 10.04 -2.42
CA TYR A 90 -3.14 10.54 -1.60
C TYR A 90 -4.24 9.50 -1.43
N ILE A 91 -4.62 8.81 -2.51
CA ILE A 91 -5.61 7.73 -2.45
C ILE A 91 -5.15 6.64 -1.46
N VAL A 92 -3.87 6.28 -1.51
CA VAL A 92 -3.26 5.30 -0.59
C VAL A 92 -3.24 5.81 0.86
N TYR A 93 -2.80 7.05 1.08
CA TYR A 93 -2.82 7.68 2.40
C TYR A 93 -4.23 7.71 3.02
N TYR A 94 -5.22 8.11 2.22
CA TYR A 94 -6.61 8.17 2.66
C TYR A 94 -7.13 6.78 3.03
N GLY A 95 -6.89 5.78 2.18
CA GLY A 95 -7.27 4.39 2.47
C GLY A 95 -6.61 3.84 3.75
N TYR A 96 -5.34 4.14 4.00
CA TYR A 96 -4.70 3.78 5.27
C TYR A 96 -5.35 4.46 6.48
N THR A 97 -5.68 5.75 6.34
CA THR A 97 -6.31 6.54 7.41
C THR A 97 -7.65 5.94 7.83
N GLU A 98 -8.47 5.48 6.87
CA GLU A 98 -9.72 4.78 7.17
C GLU A 98 -9.50 3.47 7.95
N VAL A 99 -8.52 2.66 7.52
CA VAL A 99 -8.16 1.41 8.22
C VAL A 99 -7.65 1.69 9.63
N TRP A 100 -6.81 2.70 9.81
CA TRP A 100 -6.26 3.09 11.10
C TRP A 100 -7.37 3.56 12.05
N LEU A 101 -8.26 4.45 11.59
CA LEU A 101 -9.40 4.94 12.37
C LEU A 101 -10.33 3.80 12.79
N GLY A 102 -10.61 2.86 11.88
CA GLY A 102 -11.42 1.68 12.18
C GLY A 102 -10.82 0.82 13.30
N LYS A 103 -9.50 0.63 13.32
CA LYS A 103 -8.82 -0.17 14.35
C LYS A 103 -8.73 0.54 15.69
N VAL A 104 -8.51 1.85 15.70
CA VAL A 104 -8.43 2.64 16.95
C VAL A 104 -9.79 2.76 17.64
N LYS A 105 -10.89 2.87 16.89
CA LYS A 105 -12.26 2.92 17.45
C LYS A 105 -12.72 1.60 18.08
N LEU A 106 -12.06 0.49 17.77
CA LEU A 106 -12.40 -0.85 18.28
C LEU A 106 -11.55 -1.25 19.50
N GLN A 107 -10.65 -0.38 19.96
CA GLN A 107 -9.85 -0.54 21.18
C GLN A 107 -10.50 0.23 22.33
#